data_AF-A0A2P8G6H8-F1
#
_entry.id   AF-A0A2P8G6H8-F1
#
_cell.length_a   1.000
_cell.length_b   1.000
_cell.length_c   1.000
_cell.angle_alpha   90.00
_cell.angle_beta   90.00
_cell.angle_gamma   90.00
#
_symmetry.space_group_name_H-M   'P 1'
#
loop_
_entity.id
_entity.type
_entity.pdbx_description
1 polymer ?
#
loop_
_entity_poly.entity_id
_entity_poly.type
_entity_poly.pdbx_seq_one_letter_code
_entity_poly.pdbx_strand_id
1 'polypeptide(L)'
;MKLSAIVQNGSRIKDFIYVYSLLEKLPLGLLVKAYTDKYLQASPQIAKTSLLYHQDIDFSVPIKLLDRKLDWQETSMRLSQAVHRP
;
A
#
# COMPACT_ATOMS: atom_id res chain seq x y z
N MET A 1 6.33 9.46 -1.28
CA MET A 1 5.90 8.26 -2.04
C MET A 1 4.91 7.46 -1.20
N LYS A 2 3.98 6.68 -1.77
CA LYS A 2 2.93 5.99 -0.99
C LYS A 2 3.45 4.94 -0.01
N LEU A 3 4.44 4.13 -0.40
CA LEU A 3 5.08 3.19 0.54
C LEU A 3 5.73 3.91 1.74
N SER A 4 6.44 5.01 1.51
CA SER A 4 6.98 5.84 2.61
C SER A 4 5.91 6.38 3.54
N ALA A 5 4.74 6.73 3.00
CA ALA A 5 3.62 7.26 3.76
C ALA A 5 2.98 6.19 4.65
N ILE A 6 2.86 4.95 4.17
CA ILE A 6 2.35 3.80 4.93
C ILE A 6 3.36 3.38 6.01
N VAL A 7 4.66 3.30 5.67
CA VAL A 7 5.72 2.95 6.62
C VAL A 7 5.78 3.93 7.80
N GLN A 8 5.59 5.23 7.55
CA GLN A 8 5.61 6.25 8.61
C GLN A 8 4.27 6.41 9.33
N ASN A 9 3.15 6.16 8.63
CA ASN A 9 1.80 6.28 9.17
C ASN A 9 0.85 5.33 8.45
N GLY A 10 0.58 4.19 9.10
CA GLY A 10 -0.31 3.14 8.62
C GLY A 10 -1.81 3.42 8.82
N SER A 11 -2.23 4.56 9.36
CA SER A 11 -3.66 4.80 9.62
C SER A 11 -4.44 5.25 8.39
N ARG A 12 -3.76 5.74 7.35
CA ARG A 12 -4.41 6.39 6.20
C ARG A 12 -4.80 5.37 5.13
N ILE A 13 -6.04 4.89 5.19
CA ILE A 13 -6.64 3.97 4.21
C ILE A 13 -6.41 4.39 2.74
N LYS A 14 -6.45 5.70 2.45
CA LYS A 14 -6.20 6.24 1.10
C LYS A 14 -4.87 5.78 0.53
N ASP A 15 -3.81 5.71 1.34
CA ASP A 15 -2.49 5.35 0.86
C ASP A 15 -2.40 3.89 0.42
N PHE A 16 -3.09 2.98 1.12
CA PHE A 16 -3.22 1.57 0.74
C PHE A 16 -3.95 1.40 -0.59
N ILE A 17 -5.03 2.15 -0.80
CA ILE A 17 -5.79 2.12 -2.06
C ILE A 17 -4.94 2.62 -3.23
N TYR A 18 -4.16 3.68 -3.01
CA TYR A 18 -3.23 4.14 -4.05
C TYR A 18 -2.19 3.07 -4.41
N VAL A 19 -1.67 2.32 -3.43
CA VAL A 19 -0.76 1.20 -3.72
C VAL A 19 -1.49 0.09 -4.48
N TYR A 20 -2.72 -0.26 -4.10
CA TYR A 20 -3.55 -1.20 -4.87
C TYR A 20 -3.68 -0.76 -6.34
N SER A 21 -4.01 0.51 -6.60
CA SER A 21 -4.19 1.01 -7.97
C SER A 21 -2.87 1.04 -8.76
N LEU A 22 -1.73 1.20 -8.08
CA LEU A 22 -0.42 1.07 -8.71
C LEU A 22 -0.10 -0.39 -9.04
N LEU A 23 -0.55 -1.35 -8.23
CA LEU A 23 -0.36 -2.79 -8.46
C LEU A 23 -1.15 -3.35 -9.64
N GLU A 24 -2.11 -2.60 -10.18
CA GLU A 24 -2.75 -2.92 -11.47
C GLU A 24 -1.82 -2.64 -12.66
N LYS A 25 -0.80 -1.78 -12.47
CA LYS A 25 0.08 -1.30 -13.55
C LYS A 25 1.52 -1.78 -13.40
N LEU A 26 1.97 -2.00 -12.16
CA LEU A 26 3.37 -2.32 -11.84
C LEU A 26 3.43 -3.44 -10.79
N PRO A 27 4.38 -4.39 -10.91
CA PRO A 27 4.64 -5.37 -9.86
C PRO A 27 5.16 -4.70 -8.58
N LEU A 28 4.88 -5.32 -7.42
CA LEU A 28 5.30 -4.80 -6.13
C LEU A 28 6.82 -4.65 -6.05
N GLY A 29 7.59 -5.56 -6.66
CA GLY A 29 9.04 -5.48 -6.73
C GLY A 29 9.55 -4.15 -7.30
N LEU A 30 8.93 -3.61 -8.35
CA LEU A 30 9.31 -2.31 -8.92
C LEU A 30 8.95 -1.13 -8.00
N LEU A 31 7.79 -1.20 -7.33
CA LEU A 31 7.39 -0.17 -6.36
C LEU A 31 8.34 -0.14 -5.16
N VAL A 32 8.72 -1.31 -4.65
CA VAL A 32 9.67 -1.45 -3.53
C VAL A 32 11.06 -1.03 -3.96
N LYS A 33 11.52 -1.38 -5.16
CA LYS A 33 12.80 -0.91 -5.69
C LYS A 33 12.82 0.62 -5.79
N ALA A 34 11.79 1.23 -6.37
CA ALA A 34 11.69 2.69 -6.45
C ALA A 34 11.65 3.36 -5.05
N TYR A 35 11.07 2.68 -4.05
CA TYR A 35 11.12 3.13 -2.66
C TYR A 35 12.55 3.15 -2.13
N THR A 36 13.27 2.03 -2.25
CA THR A 36 14.61 1.87 -1.68
C THR A 36 15.66 2.70 -2.41
N ASP A 37 15.51 2.88 -3.73
CA ASP A 37 16.38 3.75 -4.53
C ASP A 37 16.22 5.22 -4.10
N LYS A 38 15.01 5.62 -3.69
CA LYS A 38 14.72 6.99 -3.21
C LYS A 38 15.13 7.22 -1.76
N TYR A 39 15.04 6.19 -0.91
CA TYR A 39 15.30 6.27 0.52
C TYR A 39 16.37 5.22 0.88
N LEU A 40 17.65 5.61 0.82
CA LEU A 40 18.81 4.69 0.94
C LEU A 40 18.84 3.84 2.22
N GLN A 41 18.23 4.30 3.30
CA GLN A 41 18.15 3.58 4.58
C GLN A 41 16.83 2.83 4.78
N ALA A 42 15.96 2.82 3.77
CA ALA A 42 14.67 2.17 3.87
C ALA A 42 14.79 0.65 3.70
N SER A 43 14.14 -0.09 4.59
CA SER A 43 14.07 -1.55 4.50
C SER A 43 12.98 -1.99 3.51
N PRO A 44 13.33 -2.79 2.48
CA PRO A 44 12.34 -3.41 1.60
C PRO A 44 11.34 -4.29 2.37
N GLN A 45 11.81 -5.01 3.39
CA GLN A 45 10.98 -5.86 4.23
C GLN A 45 9.97 -5.04 5.03
N ILE A 46 10.38 -3.93 5.65
CA ILE A 46 9.45 -3.04 6.36
C ILE A 46 8.39 -2.47 5.40
N ALA A 47 8.80 -2.10 4.17
CA ALA A 47 7.85 -1.63 3.16
C ALA A 47 6.82 -2.70 2.79
N LYS A 48 7.24 -3.97 2.65
CA LYS A 48 6.33 -5.09 2.35
C LYS A 48 5.40 -5.41 3.52
N THR A 49 5.95 -5.53 4.73
CA THR A 49 5.15 -5.89 5.92
C THR A 49 4.18 -4.79 6.31
N SER A 50 4.53 -3.52 6.12
CA SER A 50 3.61 -2.40 6.37
C SER A 50 2.38 -2.40 5.46
N LEU A 51 2.44 -3.03 4.28
CA LEU A 51 1.26 -3.26 3.43
C LEU A 51 0.30 -4.33 3.97
N LEU A 52 0.74 -5.15 4.92
CA LEU A 52 -0.07 -6.19 5.56
C LEU A 52 -0.66 -5.76 6.92
N TYR A 53 -0.12 -4.70 7.50
CA TYR A 53 -0.55 -4.22 8.81
C TYR A 53 -1.70 -3.23 8.66
N HIS A 54 -2.92 -3.67 8.97
CA HIS A 54 -4.16 -2.90 8.77
C HIS A 54 -4.88 -2.51 10.08
N GLN A 55 -4.31 -2.84 11.24
CA GLN A 55 -4.98 -2.66 12.54
C GLN A 55 -5.22 -1.19 12.88
N ASP A 56 -4.31 -0.31 12.48
CA ASP A 56 -4.38 1.12 12.82
C ASP A 56 -5.14 1.95 11.78
N ILE A 57 -5.74 1.31 10.76
CA ILE A 57 -6.41 2.01 9.67
C ILE A 57 -7.67 2.71 10.19
N ASP A 58 -7.75 4.01 9.93
CA ASP A 58 -8.92 4.83 10.22
C ASP A 58 -9.93 4.74 9.07
N PHE A 59 -10.95 3.90 9.27
CA PHE A 59 -12.08 3.72 8.35
C PHE A 59 -13.15 4.81 8.47
N SER A 60 -13.05 5.71 9.45
CA SER A 60 -14.01 6.81 9.61
C SER A 60 -13.83 7.90 8.54
N VAL A 61 -12.65 7.96 7.92
CA VAL A 61 -12.35 8.93 6.87
C VAL A 61 -13.10 8.56 5.57
N PRO A 62 -14.01 9.42 5.08
CA PRO A 62 -14.76 9.13 3.88
C PRO A 62 -13.85 9.11 2.66
N ILE A 63 -13.95 8.04 1.86
CA ILE A 63 -13.21 7.91 0.60
C ILE A 63 -14.14 8.13 -0.58
N LYS A 64 -13.81 9.14 -1.38
CA LYS A 64 -14.41 9.36 -2.69
C LYS A 64 -13.48 8.82 -3.77
N LEU A 65 -13.93 7.77 -4.44
CA LEU A 65 -13.31 7.26 -5.67
C LEU A 65 -14.15 7.76 -6.85
N LEU A 66 -13.51 8.05 -7.98
CA LEU A 66 -14.18 8.63 -9.15
C LEU A 66 -15.13 7.61 -9.81
N ASP A 67 -14.67 6.37 -10.00
CA ASP A 67 -15.33 5.42 -10.90
C ASP A 67 -15.84 4.14 -10.23
N ARG A 68 -15.65 3.99 -8.90
CA ARG A 68 -16.07 2.77 -8.19
C ARG A 68 -16.33 2.99 -6.70
N LYS A 69 -17.06 2.07 -6.07
CA LYS A 69 -17.11 2.01 -4.61
C LYS A 69 -15.81 1.42 -4.06
N LEU A 70 -15.41 1.86 -2.88
CA LEU A 70 -14.31 1.26 -2.16
C LEU A 70 -14.71 -0.15 -1.72
N ASP A 71 -13.98 -1.16 -2.19
CA ASP A 71 -13.96 -2.48 -1.56
C ASP A 71 -12.65 -2.67 -0.81
N TRP A 72 -12.73 -2.58 0.53
CA TRP A 72 -11.56 -2.77 1.38
C TRP A 72 -11.10 -4.24 1.41
N GLN A 73 -12.01 -5.20 1.35
CA GLN A 73 -11.68 -6.63 1.37
C GLN A 73 -10.89 -7.01 0.11
N GLU A 74 -11.32 -6.50 -1.04
CA GLU A 74 -10.58 -6.67 -2.29
C GLU A 74 -9.18 -6.02 -2.21
N THR A 75 -9.12 -4.81 -1.68
CA THR A 75 -7.86 -4.05 -1.53
C THR A 75 -6.88 -4.81 -0.66
N SER A 76 -7.29 -5.25 0.54
CA SER A 76 -6.43 -5.96 1.49
C SER A 76 -5.96 -7.30 0.95
N MET A 77 -6.83 -8.05 0.28
CA MET A 77 -6.49 -9.32 -0.36
C MET A 77 -5.44 -9.14 -1.45
N ARG A 78 -5.62 -8.16 -2.34
CA ARG A 78 -4.67 -7.90 -3.43
C ARG A 78 -3.30 -7.46 -2.92
N LEU A 79 -3.25 -6.64 -1.87
CA LEU A 79 -2.01 -6.26 -1.20
C LEU A 79 -1.30 -7.49 -0.61
N SER A 80 -2.05 -8.34 0.08
CA SER A 80 -1.51 -9.60 0.63
C SER A 80 -0.94 -10.50 -0.46
N GLN A 81 -1.67 -10.69 -1.57
CA GLN A 81 -1.18 -11.46 -2.71
C GLN A 81 0.10 -10.88 -3.30
N ALA A 82 0.18 -9.55 -3.44
CA ALA A 82 1.36 -8.88 -3.97
C ALA A 82 2.60 -9.07 -3.08
N VAL A 83 2.44 -9.14 -1.75
CA VAL A 83 3.56 -9.37 -0.84
C VAL A 83 4.03 -10.83 -0.88
N HIS A 84 3.11 -11.79 -0.96
CA HIS A 84 3.43 -13.22 -0.99
C HIS A 84 3.87 -13.72 -2.38
N ARG A 85 3.48 -13.02 -3.45
CA ARG A 85 3.90 -13.27 -4.84
C ARG A 85 4.44 -11.97 -5.48
N PRO A 86 5.63 -11.51 -5.05
CA PRO A 86 6.18 -10.21 -5.42
C PRO A 86 6.69 -10.10 -6.86
#